data_AF-A0A447T4T5-F1
#
_entry.id   AF-A0A447T4T5-F1
#
_cell.length_a   1.000
_cell.length_b   1.000
_cell.length_c   1.000
_cell.angle_alpha   90.00
_cell.angle_beta   90.00
_cell.angle_gamma   90.00
#
_symmetry.space_group_name_H-M   'P 1'
#
loop_
_entity.id
_entity.type
_entity.pdbx_description
1 polymer ?
#
loop_
_entity_poly.entity_id
_entity_poly.type
_entity_poly.pdbx_seq_one_letter_code
_entity_poly.pdbx_strand_id
1 'polypeptide(L)'
;MHIVYLHGFNSGPQSLKAGETASWLRQHAPDIVLHCPRLSPHPAEAARQADELIAGLPADTLLIGSSLGGFYATLQAERHDRPRR
;
A
#
# COMPACT_ATOMS: atom_id res chain seq x y z
N MET A 1 -0.60 -13.88 -4.22
CA MET A 1 -0.68 -12.48 -4.73
C MET A 1 -0.49 -11.52 -3.56
N HIS A 2 0.14 -10.37 -3.79
CA HIS A 2 0.41 -9.37 -2.76
C HIS A 2 -0.37 -8.09 -3.04
N ILE A 3 -0.85 -7.44 -1.97
CA ILE A 3 -1.44 -6.10 -2.03
C ILE A 3 -0.68 -5.19 -1.07
N VAL A 4 -0.29 -3.99 -1.51
CA VAL A 4 0.23 -2.93 -0.64
C VAL A 4 -0.82 -1.83 -0.51
N TYR A 5 -1.30 -1.61 0.71
CA TYR A 5 -2.17 -0.49 1.05
C TYR A 5 -1.36 0.68 1.60
N LEU A 6 -1.34 1.79 0.88
CA LEU A 6 -0.71 3.04 1.30
C LEU A 6 -1.77 3.96 1.92
N HIS A 7 -1.56 4.31 3.19
CA HIS A 7 -2.49 5.12 3.96
C HIS A 7 -2.32 6.62 3.67
N GLY A 8 -3.34 7.42 3.99
CA GLY A 8 -3.32 8.88 3.81
C GLY A 8 -2.49 9.62 4.87
N PHE A 9 -2.44 10.95 4.73
CA PHE A 9 -1.74 11.83 5.68
C PHE A 9 -2.25 11.65 7.12
N ASN A 10 -1.33 11.61 8.08
CA ASN A 10 -1.60 11.44 9.51
C ASN A 10 -2.51 10.23 9.87
N SER A 11 -2.58 9.24 8.98
CA SER A 11 -3.22 7.96 9.25
C SER A 11 -2.15 6.88 9.41
N GLY A 12 -2.55 5.61 9.47
CA GLY A 12 -1.60 4.54 9.69
C GLY A 12 -2.16 3.17 9.34
N PRO A 13 -1.41 2.10 9.68
CA PRO A 13 -1.80 0.72 9.43
C PRO A 13 -3.12 0.32 10.09
N GLN A 14 -3.50 1.03 11.15
CA GLN A 14 -4.73 0.84 11.92
C GLN A 14 -5.87 1.76 11.46
N SER A 15 -5.73 2.43 10.32
CA SER A 15 -6.83 3.21 9.77
C SER A 15 -8.05 2.33 9.52
N LEU A 16 -9.25 2.90 9.65
CA LEU A 16 -10.51 2.19 9.45
C LEU A 16 -10.50 1.43 8.11
N LYS A 17 -10.10 2.10 7.03
CA LYS A 17 -10.02 1.53 5.68
C LYS A 17 -9.02 0.38 5.57
N ALA A 18 -7.86 0.48 6.21
CA ALA A 18 -6.88 -0.62 6.23
C ALA A 18 -7.44 -1.82 6.99
N GLY A 19 -8.14 -1.59 8.11
CA GLY A 19 -8.82 -2.62 8.88
C GLY A 19 -9.95 -3.30 8.11
N GLU A 20 -10.82 -2.52 7.45
CA GLU A 20 -11.89 -3.01 6.58
C GLU A 20 -11.35 -3.83 5.42
N THR A 21 -10.30 -3.32 4.74
CA THR A 21 -9.62 -4.05 3.66
C THR A 21 -9.05 -5.37 4.14
N ALA A 22 -8.34 -5.38 5.28
CA ALA A 22 -7.79 -6.60 5.86
C ALA A 22 -8.88 -7.60 6.24
N SER A 23 -9.98 -7.13 6.84
CA SER A 23 -11.11 -7.98 7.22
C SER A 23 -11.77 -8.61 5.99
N TRP A 24 -12.00 -7.81 4.95
CA TRP A 24 -12.60 -8.28 3.71
C TRP A 24 -11.72 -9.32 3.01
N LEU A 25 -10.41 -9.09 2.91
CA LEU A 25 -9.46 -10.03 2.32
C LEU A 25 -9.40 -11.34 3.11
N ARG A 26 -9.36 -11.30 4.45
CA ARG A 26 -9.40 -12.53 5.25
C ARG A 26 -10.65 -13.37 5.00
N GLN A 27 -11.78 -12.74 4.71
CA GLN A 27 -13.04 -13.42 4.49
C GLN A 27 -13.19 -13.95 3.05
N HIS A 28 -12.73 -13.20 2.04
CA HIS A 28 -13.04 -13.48 0.63
C HIS A 28 -11.83 -13.93 -0.19
N ALA A 29 -10.61 -13.63 0.25
CA ALA A 29 -9.38 -13.92 -0.47
C ALA A 29 -8.21 -14.15 0.51
N PRO A 30 -8.28 -15.19 1.37
CA PRO A 30 -7.31 -15.42 2.45
C PRO A 30 -5.88 -15.67 1.97
N ASP A 31 -5.70 -16.07 0.71
CA ASP A 31 -4.39 -16.29 0.09
C ASP A 31 -3.68 -15.00 -0.35
N ILE A 32 -4.36 -13.85 -0.24
CA ILE A 32 -3.78 -12.55 -0.55
C ILE A 32 -3.04 -12.00 0.68
N VAL A 33 -1.76 -11.72 0.51
CA VAL A 33 -0.95 -11.10 1.56
C VAL A 33 -1.09 -9.58 1.47
N LEU A 34 -1.72 -8.98 2.48
CA LEU A 34 -1.85 -7.52 2.61
C LEU A 34 -0.69 -6.92 3.41
N HIS A 35 -0.02 -5.94 2.80
CA HIS A 35 1.01 -5.10 3.43
C HIS A 35 0.42 -3.72 3.69
N CYS A 36 0.56 -3.22 4.92
CA CYS A 36 0.18 -1.85 5.25
C CYS A 36 1.28 -1.22 6.11
N PRO A 37 2.36 -0.71 5.49
CA PRO A 37 3.46 -0.11 6.23
C PRO A 37 3.00 1.17 6.93
N ARG A 38 3.61 1.47 8.07
CA ARG A 38 3.53 2.81 8.64
C ARG A 38 4.48 3.71 7.86
N LEU A 39 3.94 4.75 7.25
CA LEU A 39 4.72 5.74 6.51
C LEU A 39 5.04 6.96 7.38
N SER A 40 6.21 7.56 7.14
CA SER A 40 6.62 8.83 7.73
C SER A 40 5.65 9.96 7.37
N PRO A 41 5.44 10.96 8.25
CA PRO A 41 4.72 12.19 7.89
C PRO A 41 5.50 13.06 6.89
N HIS A 42 6.80 12.82 6.72
CA HIS A 42 7.64 13.55 5.77
C HIS A 42 7.55 12.91 4.37
N PRO A 43 7.09 13.64 3.33
CA PRO A 43 6.76 13.02 2.03
C PRO A 43 7.91 12.29 1.33
N ALA A 44 9.13 12.86 1.37
CA ALA A 44 10.30 12.24 0.75
C ALA A 44 10.65 10.89 1.42
N GLU A 45 10.55 10.86 2.75
CA GLU A 45 10.81 9.65 3.52
C GLU A 45 9.70 8.61 3.35
N ALA A 46 8.43 9.05 3.30
CA ALA A 46 7.30 8.16 3.01
C ALA A 46 7.43 7.50 1.63
N ALA A 47 7.81 8.28 0.61
CA ALA A 47 8.05 7.76 -0.74
C ALA A 47 9.20 6.74 -0.75
N ARG A 48 10.32 7.03 -0.06
CA ARG A 48 11.46 6.11 0.07
C ARG A 48 11.06 4.81 0.76
N GLN A 49 10.32 4.89 1.86
CA GLN A 49 9.83 3.71 2.60
C GLN A 49 8.89 2.84 1.75
N ALA A 50 7.99 3.48 0.98
CA ALA A 50 7.12 2.76 0.05
C ALA A 50 7.92 2.09 -1.08
N ASP A 51 8.94 2.78 -1.60
CA ASP A 51 9.85 2.26 -2.63
C ASP A 51 10.59 1.01 -2.19
N GLU A 52 11.23 1.05 -1.02
CA GLU A 52 11.98 -0.07 -0.47
C GLU A 52 11.10 -1.29 -0.22
N LEU A 53 9.89 -1.08 0.29
CA LEU A 53 8.93 -2.16 0.47
C LEU A 53 8.55 -2.78 -0.88
N ILE A 54 8.16 -1.96 -1.87
CA ILE A 54 7.63 -2.44 -3.15
C ILE A 54 8.71 -3.15 -3.99
N ALA A 55 9.95 -2.65 -3.94
CA ALA A 55 11.09 -3.26 -4.62
C ALA A 55 11.36 -4.69 -4.14
N GLY A 56 11.07 -4.99 -2.88
CA GLY A 56 11.22 -6.33 -2.29
C GLY A 56 10.07 -7.30 -2.58
N LEU A 57 9.01 -6.88 -3.28
CA LEU A 57 7.80 -7.67 -3.49
C LEU A 57 7.65 -8.16 -4.95
N PRO A 58 6.97 -9.30 -5.18
CA PRO A 58 6.73 -9.86 -6.51
C PRO A 58 6.12 -8.87 -7.51
N ALA A 59 6.52 -8.92 -8.78
CA ALA A 59 6.12 -7.93 -9.82
C ALA A 59 4.59 -7.75 -9.96
N ASP A 60 3.80 -8.79 -9.71
CA ASP A 60 2.33 -8.78 -9.75
C ASP A 60 1.66 -8.14 -8.51
N THR A 61 2.46 -7.56 -7.60
CA THR A 61 1.95 -6.86 -6.41
C THR A 61 1.06 -5.68 -6.81
N LEU A 62 -0.18 -5.68 -6.33
CA LEU A 62 -1.15 -4.61 -6.55
C LEU A 62 -0.99 -3.50 -5.52
N LEU A 63 -0.94 -2.25 -5.99
CA LEU A 63 -0.89 -1.07 -5.14
C LEU A 63 -2.28 -0.45 -5.01
N ILE A 64 -2.72 -0.22 -3.78
CA ILE A 64 -3.94 0.52 -3.46
C ILE A 64 -3.62 1.63 -2.46
N GLY A 65 -4.33 2.75 -2.54
CA GLY A 65 -4.09 3.85 -1.63
C GLY A 65 -5.30 4.75 -1.44
N SER A 66 -5.35 5.41 -0.28
CA SER A 66 -6.42 6.35 0.04
C SER A 66 -5.87 7.75 0.31
N SER A 67 -6.55 8.80 -0.18
CA SER A 67 -6.08 10.19 -0.02
C SER A 67 -4.63 10.34 -0.50
N LEU A 68 -3.71 10.88 0.31
CA LEU A 68 -2.29 10.98 -0.02
C LEU A 68 -1.65 9.62 -0.36
N GLY A 69 -2.14 8.53 0.22
CA GLY A 69 -1.66 7.19 -0.09
C GLY A 69 -1.94 6.78 -1.54
N GLY A 70 -3.00 7.28 -2.16
CA GLY A 70 -3.29 7.05 -3.58
C GLY A 70 -2.30 7.75 -4.51
N PHE A 71 -1.79 8.92 -4.09
CA PHE A 71 -0.70 9.60 -4.78
C PHE A 71 0.58 8.75 -4.75
N TYR A 72 0.97 8.25 -3.57
CA TYR A 72 2.11 7.34 -3.47
C TYR A 72 1.89 6.04 -4.26
N ALA A 73 0.69 5.47 -4.25
CA ALA A 73 0.39 4.26 -5.01
C ALA A 73 0.57 4.49 -6.52
N THR A 74 0.17 5.66 -7.02
CA THR A 74 0.34 6.04 -8.43
C THR A 74 1.82 6.25 -8.76
N LEU A 75 2.53 7.03 -7.96
CA LEU A 75 3.96 7.29 -8.14
C LEU A 75 4.77 5.99 -8.18
N GLN A 76 4.50 5.09 -7.24
CA GLN A 76 5.24 3.84 -7.14
C GLN A 76 4.83 2.84 -8.22
N ALA A 77 3.57 2.82 -8.64
CA ALA A 77 3.11 2.01 -9.77
C ALA A 77 3.84 2.38 -11.07
N GLU A 78 3.96 3.68 -11.35
CA GLU A 78 4.67 4.19 -12.52
C GLU A 78 6.16 3.88 -12.47
N ARG A 79 6.79 4.01 -11.31
CA ARG A 79 8.23 3.74 -11.12
C ARG A 79 8.61 2.28 -11.25
N HIS A 80 7.75 1.38 -10.77
CA HIS A 80 8.05 -0.05 -10.65
C HIS A 80 7.29 -0.92 -11.67
N ASP A 81 6.59 -0.31 -12.62
CA ASP A 81 5.70 -0.98 -13.59
C ASP A 81 4.71 -1.95 -12.90
N ARG A 82 4.01 -1.45 -11.88
CA ARG A 82 3.09 -2.23 -11.05
C ARG A 82 1.62 -1.92 -11.35
N PRO A 83 0.71 -2.90 -11.22
CA PRO A 83 -0.72 -2.62 -11.28
C PRO A 83 -1.17 -1.76 -10.09
N ARG A 84 -2.12 -0.84 -10.34
CA ARG A 84 -2.77 -0.01 -9.30
C ARG A 84 -4.29 -0.03 -9.43
N ARG A 85 -5.00 0.10 -8.29
CA ARG A 85 -6.45 0.27 -8.23
C ARG A 85 -6.88 1.40 -7.30
#